data_AF-A0A841LSH6-F1
#
_entry.id   AF-A0A841LSH6-F1
#
_cell.length_a   1.000
_cell.length_b   1.000
_cell.length_c   1.000
_cell.angle_alpha   90.00
_cell.angle_beta   90.00
_cell.angle_gamma   90.00
#
_symmetry.space_group_name_H-M   'P 1'
#
loop_
_entity.id
_entity.type
_entity.pdbx_description
1 polymer ?
#
loop_
_entity_poly.entity_id
_entity_poly.type
_entity_poly.pdbx_seq_one_letter_code
_entity_poly.pdbx_strand_id
1 'polypeptide(L)' 'MRKHGELDGIIHADSSGKLYIKSPDFFAQPRVIQMVGALMQSSIFKKIEKDKNKK' A
#
# COMPACT_ATOMS: atom_id res chain seq x y z
N MET A 1 24.72 -2.08 24.38
CA MET A 1 23.71 -2.91 23.67
C MET A 1 22.45 -2.06 23.50
N ARG A 2 22.19 -1.53 22.29
CA ARG A 2 20.99 -0.74 22.02
C ARG A 2 19.78 -1.68 21.98
N LYS A 3 18.72 -1.32 22.71
CA LYS A 3 17.51 -2.13 22.88
C LYS A 3 16.82 -2.33 21.53
N HIS A 4 16.52 -3.58 21.19
CA HIS A 4 15.76 -4.02 20.01
C HIS A 4 14.26 -3.62 20.08
N GLY A 5 13.94 -2.38 20.45
CA GLY A 5 12.57 -1.92 20.69
C GLY A 5 12.03 -0.86 19.73
N GLU A 6 12.84 -0.36 18.79
CA GLU A 6 12.48 0.84 17.98
C GLU A 6 12.52 0.60 16.47
N LEU A 7 12.28 -0.62 16.02
CA LEU A 7 11.84 -0.90 14.66
C LEU A 7 10.44 -1.50 14.70
N ASP A 8 9.54 -0.80 15.39
CA ASP A 8 8.11 -1.08 15.34
C ASP A 8 7.65 -0.77 13.91
N GLY A 9 7.63 -1.81 13.07
CA GLY A 9 7.70 -1.71 11.63
C GLY A 9 6.70 -0.70 11.04
N ILE A 10 7.21 0.34 10.38
CA ILE A 10 6.40 1.30 9.64
C ILE A 10 5.60 0.59 8.53
N ILE A 11 6.02 -0.62 8.11
CA ILE A 11 5.40 -1.44 7.07
C ILE A 11 5.22 -2.88 7.58
N HIS A 12 4.00 -3.41 7.49
CA HIS A 12 3.64 -4.79 7.81
C HIS A 12 3.03 -5.47 6.59
N ALA A 13 3.34 -6.73 6.34
CA ALA A 13 2.68 -7.55 5.32
C ALA A 13 1.78 -8.59 5.99
N ASP A 14 0.60 -8.85 5.42
CA ASP A 14 -0.20 -10.02 5.78
C ASP A 14 0.09 -11.23 4.88
N SER A 15 -0.40 -12.40 5.26
CA SER A 15 -0.23 -13.65 4.48
C SER A 15 -0.99 -13.65 3.15
N SER A 16 -1.86 -12.66 2.90
CA SER A 16 -2.52 -12.44 1.62
C SER A 16 -1.71 -11.56 0.67
N GLY A 17 -0.55 -11.08 1.13
CA GLY A 17 0.35 -10.21 0.38
C GLY A 17 -0.04 -8.73 0.44
N LYS A 18 -0.96 -8.33 1.33
CA LYS A 18 -1.30 -6.91 1.52
C LYS A 18 -0.26 -6.23 2.41
N LEU A 19 0.16 -5.05 2.01
CA LEU A 19 1.09 -4.19 2.76
C LEU A 19 0.32 -3.10 3.50
N TYR A 20 0.58 -2.98 4.79
CA TYR A 20 0.01 -2.01 5.72
C TYR A 20 1.10 -1.07 6.20
N ILE A 21 0.92 0.22 5.98
CA ILE A 21 1.91 1.23 6.35
C ILE A 21 1.36 2.05 7.52
N LYS A 22 1.95 1.90 8.70
CA LYS A 22 1.58 2.61 9.94
C LYS A 22 2.27 3.98 10.02
N SER A 23 2.16 4.76 8.95
CA SER A 23 2.64 6.15 8.90
C SER A 23 1.60 6.98 8.17
N PRO A 24 0.75 7.74 8.88
CA PRO A 24 -0.27 8.60 8.27
C PRO A 24 0.33 9.53 7.21
N ASP A 25 1.54 10.02 7.47
CA ASP A 25 2.26 10.92 6.57
C ASP A 25 2.67 10.27 5.25
N PHE A 26 2.79 8.95 5.18
CA PHE A 26 3.24 8.25 3.97
C PHE A 26 2.25 8.44 2.81
N PHE A 27 0.96 8.26 3.08
CA PHE A 27 -0.09 8.43 2.06
C PHE A 27 -0.42 9.89 1.78
N ALA A 28 -0.01 10.82 2.67
CA ALA A 28 -0.12 12.27 2.44
C ALA A 28 0.99 12.81 1.52
N GLN A 29 2.05 12.03 1.25
CA GLN A 29 3.14 12.48 0.37
C GLN A 29 2.63 12.71 -1.06
N PRO A 30 2.87 13.88 -1.68
CA PRO A 30 2.40 14.18 -3.02
C PRO A 30 2.77 13.12 -4.06
N ARG A 31 3.97 12.56 -3.96
CA ARG A 31 4.47 11.50 -4.84
C ARG A 31 3.69 10.19 -4.69
N VAL A 32 3.34 9.81 -3.47
CA VAL A 32 2.55 8.61 -3.19
C VAL A 32 1.13 8.80 -3.71
N ILE A 33 0.53 9.96 -3.49
CA ILE A 33 -0.79 10.32 -4.03
C ILE A 33 -0.80 10.22 -5.57
N GLN A 34 0.19 10.81 -6.24
CA GLN A 34 0.33 10.75 -7.70
C GLN A 34 0.49 9.31 -8.20
N MET A 35 1.34 8.52 -7.56
CA MET A 35 1.57 7.13 -7.93
C MET A 35 0.29 6.29 -7.80
N VAL A 36 -0.40 6.38 -6.66
CA VAL A 36 -1.66 5.66 -6.42
C VAL A 36 -2.73 6.10 -7.42
N GLY A 37 -2.86 7.41 -7.68
CA GLY A 37 -3.79 7.94 -8.68
C GLY A 37 -3.51 7.39 -10.09
N ALA A 38 -2.25 7.35 -10.51
CA ALA A 38 -1.85 6.76 -11.80
C ALA A 38 -2.16 5.26 -11.87
N LEU A 39 -1.91 4.52 -10.79
CA LEU A 39 -2.23 3.09 -10.69
C LEU A 39 -3.73 2.84 -10.81
N MET A 40 -4.58 3.64 -10.15
CA MET A 40 -6.04 3.54 -10.25
C MET A 40 -6.54 3.76 -11.68
N GLN A 41 -5.86 4.60 -12.46
CA GLN A 41 -6.21 4.85 -13.86
C GLN A 41 -5.64 3.82 -14.83
N SER A 42 -4.68 3.00 -14.40
CA SER A 42 -4.04 2.01 -15.24
C SER A 42 -5.03 0.95 -15.74
N SER A 43 -4.82 0.49 -16.99
CA SER A 43 -5.64 -0.55 -17.61
C SER A 43 -5.56 -1.87 -16.85
N ILE A 44 -4.40 -2.17 -16.24
CA ILE A 44 -4.20 -3.39 -15.46
C ILE A 44 -5.01 -3.37 -14.17
N PHE A 45 -5.03 -2.25 -13.44
CA PHE A 45 -5.84 -2.13 -12.23
C PHE A 45 -7.34 -2.23 -12.55
N LYS A 46 -7.80 -1.51 -13.58
CA LYS A 46 -9.19 -1.58 -14.05
C LYS A 46 -9.61 -2.99 -14.46
N LYS A 47 -8.72 -3.76 -15.08
CA LYS A 47 -8.97 -5.16 -15.43
C LYS A 47 -9.13 -6.04 -14.20
N ILE A 48 -8.22 -5.91 -13.23
CA ILE A 48 -8.26 -6.67 -11.96
C ILE A 48 -9.58 -6.42 -11.21
N GLU A 49 -9.98 -5.14 -11.08
CA GLU A 49 -11.23 -4.78 -10.39
C GLU A 49 -12.48 -5.29 -11.12
N LYS A 50 -12.48 -5.25 -12.46
CA LYS A 50 -13.56 -5.83 -13.26
C LYS A 50 -13.68 -7.34 -13.07
N ASP A 51 -12.56 -8.05 -12.95
CA ASP A 51 -12.56 -9.50 -12.79
C ASP A 51 -12.96 -9.94 -11.36
N LYS A 52 -12.69 -9.11 -10.34
CA LYS A 52 -13.22 -9.32 -8.98
C LYS A 52 -14.74 -9.17 -8.89
N ASN A 53 -15.31 -8.16 -9.53
CA ASN A 53 -16.75 -7.86 -9.48
C ASN A 53 -17.62 -8.78 -10.35
N LYS A 54 -17.03 -9.77 -11.02
CA LYS A 54 -17.74 -10.81 -11.78
C LYS A 54 -17.98 -12.09 -10.98
N LYS A 55 -17.46 -12.19 -9.76
CA LYS A 55 -17.83 -13.23 -8.78
C LYS A 55 -19.11 -12.81 -8.05
#